data_AF-A0A2S1SJ89-F1
#
_entry.id   AF-A0A2S1SJ89-F1
#
_cell.length_a   1.000
_cell.length_b   1.000
_cell.length_c   1.000
_cell.angle_alpha   90.00
_cell.angle_beta   90.00
_cell.angle_gamma   90.00
#
_symmetry.space_group_name_H-M   'P 1'
#
loop_
_entity.id
_entity.type
_entity.pdbx_description
1 polymer ?
#
loop_
_entity_poly.entity_id
_entity_poly.type
_entity_poly.pdbx_seq_one_letter_code
_entity_poly.pdbx_strand_id
1 'polypeptide(L)'
;MSNRNPVKLLNMKNLLLIVLMFISGLSYAQNVTTIRKAKLKVFTGSYDSKKVAENEGRMTIEIRQAKTVVTGTLNYQNTDKVNSELKFTGYVQNEKVHIQLSSDATRVGSAVLTLENDILTFLMNGNSDILPKKATLASK
;
A
#
# COMPACT_ATOMS: atom_id res chain seq x y z
N MET A 1 -19.11 -27.95 -79.80
CA MET A 1 -18.69 -27.13 -78.66
C MET A 1 -18.24 -28.04 -77.51
N SER A 2 -16.95 -28.05 -77.16
CA SER A 2 -16.50 -28.50 -75.83
C SER A 2 -15.14 -27.85 -75.56
N ASN A 3 -15.17 -26.73 -74.85
CA ASN A 3 -13.98 -25.99 -74.42
C ASN A 3 -13.56 -26.57 -73.06
N ARG A 4 -12.44 -27.30 -73.02
CA ARG A 4 -11.88 -27.83 -71.76
C ARG A 4 -10.75 -26.89 -71.30
N ASN A 5 -11.02 -26.08 -70.28
CA ASN A 5 -9.99 -25.33 -69.57
C ASN A 5 -9.11 -26.31 -68.76
N PRO A 6 -7.77 -26.24 -68.88
CA PRO A 6 -6.89 -27.01 -68.00
C PRO A 6 -6.81 -26.30 -66.63
N VAL A 7 -7.23 -27.00 -65.59
CA VAL A 7 -6.94 -26.62 -64.20
C VAL A 7 -5.43 -26.72 -64.01
N LYS A 8 -4.76 -25.58 -63.79
CA LYS A 8 -3.35 -25.55 -63.42
C LYS A 8 -3.19 -26.26 -62.06
N LEU A 9 -2.60 -27.46 -62.06
CA LEU A 9 -2.15 -28.12 -60.85
C LEU A 9 -1.15 -27.20 -60.13
N LEU A 10 -1.52 -26.74 -58.94
CA LEU A 10 -0.64 -26.00 -58.07
C LEU A 10 0.51 -26.93 -57.66
N ASN A 11 1.73 -26.59 -58.09
CA ASN A 11 2.90 -27.42 -57.86
C ASN A 11 3.19 -27.50 -56.34
N MET A 12 3.44 -28.69 -55.82
CA MET A 12 3.52 -29.00 -54.36
C MET A 12 4.57 -28.14 -53.62
N LYS A 13 5.58 -27.64 -54.34
CA LYS A 13 6.58 -26.67 -53.84
C LYS A 13 5.98 -25.28 -53.52
N ASN A 14 4.99 -24.82 -54.28
CA ASN A 14 4.34 -23.53 -54.04
C ASN A 14 3.38 -23.59 -52.84
N LEU A 15 2.81 -24.76 -52.57
CA LEU A 15 1.98 -24.99 -51.37
C LEU A 15 2.84 -24.98 -50.10
N LEU A 16 4.03 -25.59 -50.15
CA LEU A 16 4.97 -25.63 -49.02
C LEU A 16 5.46 -24.22 -48.61
N LEU A 17 5.66 -23.34 -49.60
CA LEU A 17 6.16 -21.97 -49.40
C LEU A 17 5.11 -21.06 -48.74
N ILE A 18 3.83 -21.27 -49.03
CA ILE A 18 2.71 -20.53 -48.41
C ILE A 18 2.51 -20.94 -46.94
N VAL A 19 2.69 -22.22 -46.61
CA VAL A 19 2.59 -22.72 -45.23
C VAL A 19 3.72 -22.20 -44.34
N LEU A 20 4.95 -22.06 -44.88
CA LEU A 20 6.08 -21.50 -44.14
C LEU A 20 5.93 -20.00 -43.82
N MET A 21 5.23 -19.22 -44.66
CA MET A 21 4.98 -17.79 -44.39
C MET A 21 3.91 -17.56 -43.30
N PHE A 22 3.02 -18.52 -43.04
CA PHE A 22 2.01 -18.40 -41.97
C PHE A 22 2.57 -18.67 -40.56
N ILE A 23 3.70 -19.39 -40.45
CA ILE A 23 4.24 -19.80 -39.15
C ILE A 23 5.13 -18.71 -38.52
N SER A 24 5.73 -17.82 -39.31
CA SER A 24 6.61 -16.74 -38.80
C SER A 24 5.87 -15.52 -38.22
N GLY A 25 4.55 -15.48 -38.28
CA GLY A 25 3.74 -14.33 -37.84
C GLY A 25 3.22 -14.38 -36.40
N LEU A 26 3.32 -15.52 -35.71
CA LEU A 26 2.64 -15.73 -34.42
C LEU A 26 3.48 -15.42 -33.17
N SER A 27 4.74 -15.01 -33.31
CA SER A 27 5.64 -14.81 -32.15
C SER A 27 5.73 -13.37 -31.63
N TYR A 28 4.98 -12.42 -32.20
CA TYR A 28 4.94 -11.04 -31.69
C TYR A 28 3.69 -10.79 -30.86
N ALA A 29 3.44 -11.63 -29.86
CA ALA A 29 2.38 -11.39 -28.90
C ALA A 29 2.93 -11.56 -27.49
N GLN A 30 2.99 -10.43 -26.79
CA GLN A 30 2.86 -10.32 -25.32
C GLN A 30 4.12 -10.52 -24.47
N ASN A 31 5.14 -9.68 -24.68
CA ASN A 31 5.95 -9.21 -23.56
C ASN A 31 5.35 -7.91 -23.00
N VAL A 32 4.12 -7.99 -22.49
CA VAL A 32 3.61 -6.93 -21.61
C VAL A 32 4.24 -7.19 -20.25
N THR A 33 5.35 -6.53 -19.96
CA THR A 33 5.86 -6.42 -18.59
C THR A 33 4.74 -5.82 -17.77
N THR A 34 3.96 -6.65 -17.07
CA THR A 34 3.03 -6.19 -16.05
C THR A 34 3.88 -5.44 -15.02
N ILE A 35 3.86 -4.10 -15.08
CA ILE A 35 4.37 -3.26 -14.01
C ILE A 35 3.55 -3.69 -12.79
N ARG A 36 4.14 -4.54 -11.92
CA ARG A 36 3.54 -4.88 -10.65
C ARG A 36 3.42 -3.57 -9.89
N LYS A 37 2.23 -2.99 -9.90
CA LYS A 37 1.90 -1.82 -9.08
C LYS A 37 2.31 -2.18 -7.66
N ALA A 38 3.23 -1.42 -7.06
CA ALA A 38 3.72 -1.68 -5.72
C ALA A 38 2.50 -1.92 -4.80
N LYS A 39 2.50 -3.03 -4.06
CA LYS A 39 1.40 -3.37 -3.15
C LYS A 39 1.29 -2.22 -2.16
N LEU A 40 0.23 -1.42 -2.28
CA LEU A 40 0.04 -0.26 -1.42
C LEU A 40 -0.09 -0.78 0.01
N LYS A 41 0.81 -0.32 0.88
CA LYS A 41 0.77 -0.63 2.29
C LYS A 41 -0.50 -0.02 2.89
N VAL A 42 -1.29 -0.86 3.55
CA VAL A 42 -2.54 -0.46 4.20
C VAL A 42 -2.30 -0.42 5.70
N PHE A 43 -2.56 0.73 6.31
CA PHE A 43 -2.36 0.97 7.74
C PHE A 43 -3.62 0.77 8.58
N THR A 44 -4.79 0.61 7.95
CA THR A 44 -6.08 0.46 8.63
C THR A 44 -6.03 -0.65 9.68
N GLY A 45 -6.44 -0.33 10.92
CA GLY A 45 -6.44 -1.27 12.03
C GLY A 45 -6.40 -0.57 13.39
N SER A 46 -6.43 -1.37 14.45
CA SER A 46 -6.25 -0.93 15.84
C SER A 46 -4.94 -1.47 16.38
N TYR A 47 -4.13 -0.62 17.00
CA TYR A 47 -2.79 -0.94 17.48
C TYR A 47 -2.66 -0.60 18.97
N ASP A 48 -1.94 -1.42 19.72
CA ASP A 48 -1.76 -1.27 21.17
C ASP A 48 -0.29 -1.51 21.57
N SER A 49 0.26 -0.58 22.34
CA SER A 49 1.63 -0.65 22.89
C SER A 49 1.78 -1.65 24.03
N LYS A 50 0.69 -2.04 24.71
CA LYS A 50 0.74 -3.00 25.83
C LYS A 50 1.38 -4.34 25.44
N LYS A 51 1.29 -4.71 24.16
CA LYS A 51 1.87 -5.95 23.63
C LYS A 51 3.40 -5.88 23.46
N VAL A 52 4.02 -4.71 23.62
CA VAL A 52 5.44 -4.48 23.27
C VAL A 52 6.25 -3.81 24.39
N ALA A 53 5.64 -2.92 25.20
CA ALA A 53 6.33 -2.26 26.32
C ALA A 53 5.37 -1.99 27.49
N GLU A 54 5.71 -2.45 28.69
CA GLU A 54 4.85 -2.35 29.88
C GLU A 54 5.11 -1.09 30.74
N ASN A 55 6.23 -0.38 30.54
CA ASN A 55 6.74 0.61 31.50
C ASN A 55 6.70 2.09 31.05
N GLU A 56 6.22 2.40 29.83
CA GLU A 56 6.28 3.76 29.26
C GLU A 56 4.90 4.39 29.02
N GLY A 57 3.89 3.95 29.79
CA GLY A 57 2.49 4.28 29.54
C GLY A 57 1.87 3.44 28.41
N ARG A 58 0.56 3.59 28.19
CA ARG A 58 -0.18 2.82 27.19
C ARG A 58 -0.71 3.75 26.09
N MET A 59 -0.16 3.59 24.89
CA MET A 59 -0.68 4.14 23.66
C MET A 59 -1.56 3.13 22.91
N THR A 60 -2.72 3.59 22.42
CA THR A 60 -3.54 2.87 21.44
C THR A 60 -3.87 3.78 20.26
N ILE A 61 -3.78 3.26 19.04
CA ILE A 61 -4.05 4.02 17.81
C ILE A 61 -5.07 3.26 16.97
N GLU A 62 -6.14 3.93 16.54
CA GLU A 62 -7.07 3.42 15.54
C GLU A 62 -6.89 4.19 14.23
N ILE A 63 -6.60 3.47 13.15
CA ILE A 63 -6.31 4.04 11.84
C ILE A 63 -7.38 3.62 10.85
N ARG A 64 -7.89 4.58 10.09
CA ARG A 64 -8.71 4.36 8.89
C ARG A 64 -8.04 5.01 7.69
N GLN A 65 -7.65 4.19 6.72
CA GLN A 65 -7.07 4.65 5.45
C GLN A 65 -8.10 4.58 4.31
N ALA A 66 -8.24 5.68 3.57
CA ALA A 66 -9.00 5.76 2.33
C ALA A 66 -8.10 6.32 1.22
N LYS A 67 -7.64 5.43 0.32
CA LYS A 67 -6.61 5.74 -0.68
C LYS A 67 -5.32 6.25 -0.01
N THR A 68 -4.97 7.52 -0.24
CA THR A 68 -3.81 8.20 0.35
C THR A 68 -4.17 8.97 1.61
N VAL A 69 -5.45 9.14 1.94
CA VAL A 69 -5.89 9.89 3.12
C VAL A 69 -6.00 8.95 4.31
N VAL A 70 -5.55 9.42 5.47
CA VAL A 70 -5.62 8.68 6.72
C VAL A 70 -6.30 9.53 7.79
N THR A 71 -7.21 8.92 8.54
CA THR A 71 -7.84 9.51 9.72
C THR A 71 -7.81 8.53 10.88
N GLY A 72 -7.99 9.03 12.10
CA GLY A 72 -8.05 8.15 13.26
C GLY A 72 -8.00 8.85 14.60
N THR A 73 -7.82 8.04 15.63
CA THR A 73 -7.73 8.45 17.02
C THR A 73 -6.48 7.85 17.66
N LEU A 74 -5.87 8.61 18.56
CA LEU A 74 -4.74 8.22 19.38
C LEU A 74 -5.15 8.46 20.83
N ASN A 75 -5.13 7.40 21.64
CA ASN A 75 -5.25 7.51 23.08
C ASN A 75 -3.91 7.19 23.71
N TYR A 76 -3.48 8.03 24.64
CA TYR A 76 -2.28 7.80 25.44
C TYR A 76 -2.60 7.97 26.92
N GLN A 77 -2.23 6.96 27.70
CA GLN A 77 -2.29 6.98 29.16
C GLN A 77 -0.85 6.97 29.68
N ASN A 78 -0.42 8.05 30.33
CA ASN A 78 0.90 8.08 30.96
C ASN A 78 0.95 7.20 32.24
N THR A 79 2.13 7.07 32.84
CA THR A 79 2.33 6.31 34.09
C THR A 79 1.52 6.86 35.27
N ASP A 80 1.23 8.15 35.26
CA ASP A 80 0.42 8.85 36.27
C ASP A 80 -1.10 8.73 36.00
N LYS A 81 -1.50 7.89 35.04
CA LYS A 81 -2.89 7.65 34.60
C LYS A 81 -3.61 8.88 34.02
N VAL A 82 -2.86 9.89 33.60
CA VAL A 82 -3.39 10.99 32.79
C VAL A 82 -3.68 10.46 31.39
N ASN A 83 -4.93 10.58 30.97
CA ASN A 83 -5.40 10.16 29.66
C ASN A 83 -5.44 11.35 28.71
N SER A 84 -4.97 11.14 27.49
CA SER A 84 -5.06 12.10 26.40
C SER A 84 -5.64 11.41 25.17
N GLU A 85 -6.79 11.90 24.71
CA GLU A 85 -7.44 11.47 23.48
C GLU A 85 -7.20 12.54 22.41
N LEU A 86 -6.57 12.14 21.30
CA LEU A 86 -6.26 13.01 20.18
C LEU A 86 -6.88 12.44 18.91
N LYS A 87 -7.39 13.32 18.07
CA LYS A 87 -7.79 12.99 16.70
C LYS A 87 -6.60 13.24 15.78
N PHE A 88 -6.54 12.53 14.67
CA PHE A 88 -5.59 12.86 13.62
C PHE A 88 -6.15 12.73 12.22
N THR A 89 -5.59 13.53 11.34
CA THR A 89 -5.74 13.45 9.89
C THR A 89 -4.35 13.47 9.26
N GLY A 90 -4.22 12.88 8.09
CA GLY A 90 -2.92 12.72 7.46
C GLY A 90 -2.98 12.10 6.09
N TYR A 91 -1.80 11.74 5.58
CA TYR A 91 -1.66 11.13 4.28
C TYR A 91 -0.52 10.10 4.24
N VAL A 92 -0.65 9.16 3.31
CA VAL A 92 0.39 8.17 3.00
C VAL A 92 1.32 8.73 1.93
N GLN A 93 2.61 8.78 2.22
CA GLN A 93 3.66 9.13 1.26
C GLN A 93 4.89 8.25 1.53
N ASN A 94 5.48 7.68 0.47
CA ASN A 94 6.69 6.85 0.56
C ASN A 94 6.58 5.74 1.63
N GLU A 95 5.44 5.04 1.67
CA GLU A 95 5.14 3.96 2.63
C GLU A 95 5.12 4.38 4.11
N LYS A 96 4.99 5.68 4.39
CA LYS A 96 4.84 6.25 5.74
C LYS A 96 3.54 7.02 5.82
N VAL A 97 2.94 7.08 7.01
CA VAL A 97 1.81 7.96 7.26
C VAL A 97 2.30 9.21 7.96
N HIS A 98 2.08 10.36 7.35
CA HIS A 98 2.32 11.66 7.97
C HIS A 98 1.00 12.15 8.57
N ILE A 99 0.95 12.30 9.89
CA ILE A 99 -0.27 12.70 10.61
C ILE A 99 -0.11 14.04 11.33
N GLN A 100 -1.20 14.78 11.41
CA GLN A 100 -1.36 15.95 12.24
C GLN A 100 -2.31 15.62 13.38
N LEU A 101 -1.87 15.88 14.60
CA LEU A 101 -2.61 15.58 15.83
C LEU A 101 -3.40 16.82 16.26
N SER A 102 -4.64 16.61 16.72
CA SER A 102 -5.48 17.66 17.26
C SER A 102 -6.24 17.23 18.51
N SER A 103 -6.40 18.18 19.43
CA SER A 103 -7.31 18.13 20.56
C SER A 103 -8.40 19.18 20.32
N ASP A 104 -9.67 18.80 20.29
CA ASP A 104 -10.79 19.73 20.10
C ASP A 104 -10.61 20.72 18.94
N ALA A 105 -10.20 20.21 17.77
CA ALA A 105 -9.86 20.96 16.55
C ALA A 105 -8.59 21.84 16.62
N THR A 106 -7.96 21.98 17.78
CA THR A 106 -6.67 22.67 17.94
C THR A 106 -5.52 21.73 17.59
N ARG A 107 -4.61 22.16 16.70
CA ARG A 107 -3.40 21.40 16.37
C ARG A 107 -2.48 21.32 17.59
N VAL A 108 -2.14 20.11 18.01
CA VAL A 108 -1.21 19.87 19.14
C VAL A 108 0.13 19.31 18.68
N GLY A 109 0.23 18.82 17.44
CA GLY A 109 1.50 18.38 16.89
C GLY A 109 1.38 17.60 15.59
N SER A 110 2.43 16.85 15.26
CA SER A 110 2.47 15.98 14.08
C SER A 110 3.40 14.80 14.32
N ALA A 111 3.16 13.70 13.64
CA ALA A 111 3.95 12.48 13.79
C ALA A 111 4.06 11.73 12.46
N VAL A 112 4.94 10.74 12.44
CA VAL A 112 5.09 9.78 11.37
C VAL A 112 4.77 8.39 11.90
N LEU A 113 3.98 7.64 11.15
CA LEU A 113 3.72 6.23 11.39
C LEU A 113 4.40 5.37 10.34
N THR A 114 5.08 4.32 10.78
CA THR A 114 5.59 3.24 9.92
C THR A 114 5.02 1.92 10.39
N LEU A 115 4.76 0.99 9.48
CA LEU A 115 4.20 -0.32 9.81
C LEU A 115 5.16 -1.38 9.29
N GLU A 116 5.72 -2.26 10.09
CA GLU A 116 6.62 -3.31 9.60
C GLU A 116 6.28 -4.60 10.33
N ASN A 117 6.00 -5.68 9.59
CA ASN A 117 5.62 -6.98 10.16
C ASN A 117 4.53 -6.86 11.25
N ASP A 118 3.47 -6.10 10.95
CA ASP A 118 2.35 -5.82 11.87
C ASP A 118 2.70 -5.07 13.17
N ILE A 119 3.92 -4.52 13.28
CA ILE A 119 4.26 -3.53 14.31
C ILE A 119 4.20 -2.13 13.73
N LEU A 120 3.37 -1.29 14.33
CA LEU A 120 3.27 0.12 14.04
C LEU A 120 4.27 0.88 14.93
N THR A 121 5.17 1.64 14.32
CA THR A 121 6.01 2.60 15.03
C THR A 121 5.44 4.00 14.88
N PHE A 122 5.17 4.63 16.01
CA PHE A 122 4.83 6.04 16.13
C PHE A 122 6.10 6.85 16.42
N LEU A 123 6.32 7.95 15.69
CA LEU A 123 7.41 8.89 15.94
C LEU A 123 6.89 10.32 15.92
N MET A 124 6.95 11.01 17.05
CA MET A 124 6.52 12.40 17.19
C MET A 124 7.53 13.34 16.51
N ASN A 125 7.05 14.32 15.76
CA ASN A 125 7.87 15.42 15.27
C ASN A 125 7.99 16.49 16.38
N GLY A 126 9.22 16.91 16.71
CA GLY A 126 9.47 17.82 17.83
C GLY A 126 9.33 17.15 19.20
N ASN A 127 9.20 17.98 20.25
CA ASN A 127 8.96 17.54 21.62
C ASN A 127 7.46 17.70 21.95
N SER A 128 6.95 16.83 22.81
CA SER A 128 5.59 16.88 23.32
C SER A 128 5.63 16.61 24.81
N ASP A 129 4.91 17.40 25.59
CA ASP A 129 4.77 17.19 27.03
C ASP A 129 3.72 16.10 27.34
N ILE A 130 2.98 15.67 26.33
CA ILE A 130 1.84 14.73 26.46
C ILE A 130 2.21 13.36 25.91
N LEU A 131 2.85 13.31 24.73
CA LEU A 131 3.13 12.06 24.02
C LEU A 131 4.61 11.68 24.09
N PRO A 132 4.93 10.38 24.14
CA PRO A 132 6.31 9.92 24.06
C PRO A 132 6.91 10.26 22.70
N LYS A 133 8.23 10.46 22.65
CA LYS A 133 8.94 10.76 21.41
C LYS A 133 8.78 9.66 20.37
N LYS A 134 8.78 8.41 20.82
CA LYS A 134 8.63 7.19 19.99
C LYS A 134 7.79 6.18 20.76
N ALA A 135 6.97 5.42 20.06
CA ALA A 135 6.27 4.26 20.63
C ALA A 135 6.19 3.14 19.57
N THR A 136 6.19 1.89 20.02
CA THR A 136 5.94 0.72 19.18
C THR A 136 4.67 0.04 19.65
N LEU A 137 3.80 -0.27 18.69
CA LEU A 137 2.48 -0.84 18.93
C LEU A 137 2.30 -2.07 18.05
N ALA A 138 1.64 -3.10 18.55
CA ALA A 138 1.28 -4.27 17.74
C ALA A 138 -0.22 -4.22 17.40
N SER A 139 -0.58 -4.81 16.26
CA SER A 139 -1.99 -4.98 15.89
C SER A 139 -2.77 -5.69 17.01
N LYS A 140 -3.97 -5.17 17.33
CA LYS A 140 -4.81 -5.66 18.43
C LYS A 140 -5.43 -7.02 18.13
#